data_AF-A0A1E3KWM3-F1
#
_entry.id   AF-A0A1E3KWM3-F1
#
_cell.length_a   1.000
_cell.length_b   1.000
_cell.length_c   1.000
_cell.angle_alpha   90.00
_cell.angle_beta   90.00
_cell.angle_gamma   90.00
#
_symmetry.space_group_name_H-M   'P 1'
#
loop_
_entity.id
_entity.type
_entity.pdbx_description
1 polymer ?
#
loop_
_entity_poly.entity_id
_entity_poly.type
_entity_poly.pdbx_seq_one_letter_code
_entity_poly.pdbx_strand_id
1 'polypeptide(L)'
;MNGELHQQLLITALGNAYLIRGTDATHPELTQHESIHVQFKYQEQSWTWIKWLEYLRETGYQRLMLVSSPAPSSSWQSSGFAGGGTPIGIRTIGTALDTLWRPSWQVHRLPAKVTWDVSYTAEPYEASKQSQHAFKPLSEYIDHLQHALQQISDFAEQIDQRFWQVNFFDPAIVMLTDATNAPKLTFELPEVYSEEAYRLLNAVYKAWVFGGMGSWNDEPANSAHSRQLEQSYNQLSAQLYHALLQCAQGAVNSVVL
;
A
#
# COMPACT_ATOMS: atom_id res chain seq x y z
N MET A 1 2.20 -7.73 3.94
CA MET A 1 2.08 -6.77 2.80
C MET A 1 3.03 -7.16 1.70
N ASN A 2 2.66 -7.01 0.42
CA ASN A 2 3.61 -7.22 -0.67
C ASN A 2 4.64 -6.07 -0.75
N GLY A 3 5.80 -6.35 -1.33
CA GLY A 3 6.91 -5.39 -1.39
C GLY A 3 6.60 -4.13 -2.23
N GLU A 4 5.78 -4.26 -3.27
CA GLU A 4 5.46 -3.15 -4.17
C GLU A 4 4.60 -2.08 -3.49
N LEU A 5 3.54 -2.49 -2.78
CA LEU A 5 2.72 -1.56 -2.01
C LEU A 5 3.51 -0.98 -0.85
N HIS A 6 4.30 -1.80 -0.16
CA HIS A 6 5.16 -1.34 0.94
C HIS A 6 6.08 -0.20 0.48
N GLN A 7 6.81 -0.38 -0.63
CA GLN A 7 7.73 0.65 -1.13
C GLN A 7 7.01 1.94 -1.54
N GLN A 8 5.83 1.84 -2.15
CA GLN A 8 5.06 3.02 -2.53
C GLN A 8 4.47 3.77 -1.33
N LEU A 9 4.10 3.04 -0.26
CA LEU A 9 3.73 3.64 1.02
C LEU A 9 4.92 4.37 1.65
N LEU A 10 6.12 3.76 1.65
CA LEU A 10 7.35 4.40 2.13
C LEU A 10 7.65 5.69 1.35
N ILE A 11 7.61 5.64 0.02
CA ILE A 11 7.84 6.81 -0.83
C ILE A 11 6.84 7.92 -0.50
N THR A 12 5.56 7.59 -0.41
CA THR A 12 4.52 8.59 -0.13
C THR A 12 4.70 9.20 1.26
N ALA A 13 4.94 8.36 2.28
CA ALA A 13 5.10 8.80 3.66
C ALA A 13 6.33 9.67 3.88
N LEU A 14 7.51 9.16 3.51
CA LEU A 14 8.77 9.87 3.69
C LEU A 14 8.88 11.09 2.77
N GLY A 15 8.40 10.97 1.54
CA GLY A 15 8.39 12.08 0.59
C GLY A 15 7.51 13.23 1.06
N ASN A 16 6.33 12.96 1.64
CA ASN A 16 5.52 14.01 2.24
C ASN A 16 6.21 14.70 3.42
N ALA A 17 6.87 13.95 4.30
CA ALA A 17 7.60 14.53 5.42
C ALA A 17 8.74 15.46 4.94
N TYR A 18 9.47 15.05 3.91
CA TYR A 18 10.49 15.87 3.27
C TYR A 18 9.89 17.13 2.64
N LEU A 19 8.83 16.99 1.83
CA LEU A 19 8.25 18.12 1.10
C LEU A 19 7.59 19.15 2.04
N ILE A 20 7.02 18.71 3.17
CA ILE A 20 6.29 19.59 4.10
C ILE A 20 7.20 20.18 5.17
N ARG A 21 8.10 19.37 5.75
CA ARG A 21 8.92 19.77 6.92
C ARG A 21 10.42 19.79 6.64
N GLY A 22 10.87 19.30 5.48
CA GLY A 22 12.29 19.13 5.20
C GLY A 22 12.96 18.01 5.99
N THR A 23 12.17 17.08 6.55
CA THR A 23 12.68 15.93 7.31
C THR A 23 13.56 15.04 6.43
N ASP A 24 14.64 14.48 7.00
CA ASP A 24 15.44 13.49 6.29
C ASP A 24 14.57 12.30 5.86
N ALA A 25 14.66 11.96 4.57
CA ALA A 25 13.90 10.88 3.95
C ALA A 25 14.79 9.69 3.58
N THR A 26 16.06 9.67 3.99
CA THR A 26 16.98 8.58 3.70
C THR A 26 16.46 7.25 4.24
N HIS A 27 16.32 6.25 3.37
CA HIS A 27 15.83 4.92 3.77
C HIS A 27 16.51 3.83 2.93
N PRO A 28 17.05 2.74 3.54
CA PRO A 28 17.78 1.68 2.82
C PRO A 28 17.02 1.08 1.64
N GLU A 29 15.69 0.91 1.76
CA GLU A 29 14.84 0.34 0.70
C GLU A 29 14.54 1.29 -0.47
N LEU A 30 14.83 2.58 -0.31
CA LEU A 30 14.64 3.62 -1.33
C LEU A 30 15.98 4.14 -1.89
N THR A 31 17.07 3.95 -1.14
CA THR A 31 18.43 4.17 -1.62
C THR A 31 18.92 2.97 -2.42
N GLN A 32 19.85 3.18 -3.35
CA GLN A 32 20.52 2.07 -4.01
C GLN A 32 21.21 1.21 -2.97
N HIS A 33 20.72 -0.02 -2.82
CA HIS A 33 21.26 -1.04 -1.94
C HIS A 33 21.65 -2.25 -2.77
N GLU A 34 22.46 -3.15 -2.21
CA GLU A 34 22.97 -4.30 -2.94
C GLU A 34 21.86 -5.13 -3.62
N SER A 35 20.70 -5.27 -2.99
CA SER A 35 19.59 -6.10 -3.44
C SER A 35 18.51 -5.35 -4.23
N ILE A 36 18.51 -4.01 -4.23
CA ILE A 36 17.48 -3.20 -4.87
C ILE A 36 18.03 -1.85 -5.35
N HIS A 37 17.75 -1.49 -6.60
CA HIS A 37 18.05 -0.18 -7.16
C HIS A 37 16.74 0.53 -7.50
N VAL A 38 16.56 1.73 -6.95
CA VAL A 38 15.37 2.55 -7.18
C VAL A 38 15.76 3.80 -7.98
N GLN A 39 15.01 4.09 -9.04
CA GLN A 39 15.19 5.28 -9.88
C GLN A 39 13.85 5.91 -10.23
N PHE A 40 13.86 7.23 -10.40
CA PHE A 40 12.72 8.01 -10.87
C PHE A 40 13.07 8.60 -12.23
N LYS A 41 12.19 8.48 -13.22
CA LYS A 41 12.45 8.85 -14.62
C LYS A 41 11.38 9.76 -15.15
N TYR A 42 11.78 10.85 -15.79
CA TYR A 42 10.88 11.74 -16.52
C TYR A 42 11.61 12.28 -17.75
N GLN A 43 11.07 12.00 -18.94
CA GLN A 43 11.75 12.29 -20.21
C GLN A 43 13.17 11.67 -20.20
N GLU A 44 14.20 12.44 -20.57
CA GLU A 44 15.60 12.00 -20.58
C GLU A 44 16.28 12.10 -19.19
N GLN A 45 15.56 12.52 -18.15
CA GLN A 45 16.09 12.72 -16.82
C GLN A 45 15.84 11.50 -15.93
N SER A 46 16.81 11.22 -15.05
CA SER A 46 16.75 10.14 -14.08
C SER A 46 17.33 10.61 -12.74
N TRP A 47 16.68 10.26 -11.65
CA TRP A 47 17.07 10.63 -10.30
C TRP A 47 17.12 9.44 -9.36
N THR A 48 18.03 9.51 -8.40
CA THR A 48 17.95 8.71 -7.17
C THR A 48 16.87 9.28 -6.25
N TRP A 49 16.45 8.52 -5.24
CA TRP A 49 15.42 8.91 -4.28
C TRP A 49 15.53 10.35 -3.75
N ILE A 50 16.68 10.71 -3.17
CA ILE A 50 16.87 12.05 -2.59
C ILE A 50 16.90 13.13 -3.67
N LYS A 51 17.56 12.87 -4.80
CA LYS A 51 17.62 13.81 -5.92
C LYS A 51 16.26 14.05 -6.56
N TRP A 52 15.38 13.05 -6.54
CA TRP A 52 14.00 13.18 -6.99
C TRP A 52 13.19 14.09 -6.07
N LEU A 53 13.30 13.92 -4.74
CA LEU A 53 12.64 14.80 -3.77
C LEU A 53 13.12 16.26 -3.88
N GLU A 54 14.42 16.48 -4.09
CA GLU A 54 14.98 17.81 -4.36
C GLU A 54 14.36 18.43 -5.60
N TYR A 55 14.33 17.69 -6.72
CA TYR A 55 13.68 18.09 -7.96
C TYR A 55 12.20 18.44 -7.74
N LEU A 56 11.46 17.62 -6.99
CA LEU A 56 10.05 17.86 -6.73
C LEU A 56 9.83 19.19 -6.01
N ARG A 57 10.64 19.46 -4.97
CA ARG A 57 10.57 20.70 -4.19
C ARG A 57 10.95 21.91 -5.03
N GLU A 58 12.03 21.83 -5.82
CA GLU A 58 12.48 22.90 -6.72
C GLU A 58 11.45 23.24 -7.79
N THR A 59 10.68 22.25 -8.24
CA THR A 59 9.62 22.40 -9.25
C THR A 59 8.29 22.87 -8.64
N GLY A 60 8.19 22.97 -7.31
CA GLY A 60 7.02 23.47 -6.59
C GLY A 60 5.95 22.42 -6.29
N TYR A 61 6.30 21.12 -6.33
CA TYR A 61 5.45 20.08 -5.75
C TYR A 61 5.50 20.15 -4.22
N GLN A 62 4.34 19.97 -3.60
CA GLN A 62 4.12 20.16 -2.16
C GLN A 62 3.75 18.85 -1.45
N ARG A 63 3.09 17.92 -2.16
CA ARG A 63 2.59 16.67 -1.59
C ARG A 63 2.66 15.52 -2.59
N LEU A 64 2.71 14.32 -2.03
CA LEU A 64 2.52 13.04 -2.70
C LEU A 64 1.20 12.42 -2.26
N MET A 65 0.50 11.80 -3.20
CA MET A 65 -0.66 10.95 -2.94
C MET A 65 -0.46 9.58 -3.55
N LEU A 66 -0.69 8.53 -2.77
CA LEU A 66 -0.83 7.18 -3.27
C LEU A 66 -2.19 7.04 -3.97
N VAL A 67 -2.19 6.54 -5.20
CA VAL A 67 -3.41 6.37 -6.01
C VAL A 67 -3.45 4.99 -6.66
N SER A 68 -4.60 4.31 -6.62
CA SER A 68 -4.84 3.11 -7.41
C SER A 68 -5.60 3.40 -8.69
N SER A 69 -5.29 2.65 -9.75
CA SER A 69 -6.13 2.59 -10.94
C SER A 69 -7.33 1.65 -10.72
N PRO A 70 -8.45 1.84 -11.45
CA PRO A 70 -9.51 0.83 -11.51
C PRO A 70 -8.93 -0.54 -11.89
N ALA A 71 -9.32 -1.58 -11.18
CA ALA A 71 -8.84 -2.93 -11.41
C ALA A 71 -9.97 -3.95 -11.22
N PRO A 72 -9.87 -5.14 -11.84
CA PRO A 72 -10.84 -6.21 -11.64
C PRO A 72 -10.96 -6.62 -10.17
N SER A 73 -12.13 -7.09 -9.75
CA SER A 73 -12.35 -7.64 -8.41
C SER A 73 -11.50 -8.88 -8.11
N SER A 74 -10.89 -9.49 -9.13
CA SER A 74 -9.97 -10.62 -9.00
C SER A 74 -8.50 -10.21 -8.77
N SER A 75 -8.16 -8.92 -8.78
CA SER A 75 -6.78 -8.45 -8.64
C SER A 75 -6.06 -9.00 -7.39
N TRP A 76 -6.79 -9.22 -6.29
CA TRP A 76 -6.21 -9.77 -5.06
C TRP A 76 -5.53 -11.13 -5.25
N GLN A 77 -6.02 -11.94 -6.21
CA GLN A 77 -5.53 -13.29 -6.48
C GLN A 77 -4.07 -13.29 -6.95
N SER A 78 -3.64 -12.24 -7.67
CA SER A 78 -2.28 -12.11 -8.18
C SER A 78 -1.39 -11.20 -7.33
N SER A 79 -1.90 -10.62 -6.25
CA SER A 79 -1.19 -9.60 -5.46
C SER A 79 0.10 -10.09 -4.77
N GLY A 80 0.32 -11.40 -4.70
CA GLY A 80 1.57 -12.01 -4.23
C GLY A 80 2.70 -12.05 -5.26
N PHE A 81 2.41 -11.75 -6.53
CA PHE A 81 3.40 -11.79 -7.61
C PHE A 81 3.83 -10.38 -8.02
N ALA A 82 5.06 -10.24 -8.50
CA ALA A 82 5.56 -8.97 -9.03
C ALA A 82 4.71 -8.52 -10.23
N GLY A 83 4.27 -7.27 -10.23
CA GLY A 83 3.34 -6.69 -11.20
C GLY A 83 1.89 -7.19 -11.08
N GLY A 84 1.57 -8.01 -10.08
CA GLY A 84 0.22 -8.47 -9.79
C GLY A 84 -0.53 -7.54 -8.83
N GLY A 85 -1.82 -7.80 -8.59
CA GLY A 85 -2.65 -6.91 -7.78
C GLY A 85 -3.29 -5.76 -8.55
N THR A 86 -3.86 -4.81 -7.81
CA THR A 86 -4.35 -3.54 -8.36
C THR A 86 -3.17 -2.64 -8.68
N PRO A 87 -3.08 -2.03 -9.88
CA PRO A 87 -2.01 -1.08 -10.19
C PRO A 87 -2.09 0.16 -9.31
N ILE A 88 -0.96 0.52 -8.71
CA ILE A 88 -0.81 1.68 -7.82
C ILE A 88 0.30 2.58 -8.37
N GLY A 89 0.19 3.88 -8.13
CA GLY A 89 1.23 4.85 -8.42
C GLY A 89 1.21 6.00 -7.43
N ILE A 90 2.16 6.90 -7.60
CA ILE A 90 2.32 8.08 -6.74
C ILE A 90 1.99 9.31 -7.58
N ARG A 91 0.95 10.04 -7.18
CA ARG A 91 0.60 11.35 -7.76
C ARG A 91 1.34 12.45 -7.00
N THR A 92 1.93 13.37 -7.74
CA THR A 92 2.51 14.60 -7.21
C THR A 92 1.48 15.74 -7.31
N ILE A 93 1.44 16.60 -6.28
CA ILE A 93 0.50 17.72 -6.19
C ILE A 93 1.29 18.99 -5.82
N GLY A 94 1.03 20.10 -6.52
CA GLY A 94 1.62 21.39 -6.21
C GLY A 94 1.32 22.44 -7.28
N THR A 95 2.27 23.34 -7.52
CA THR A 95 2.13 24.42 -8.51
C THR A 95 2.41 23.98 -9.95
N ALA A 96 3.10 22.84 -10.11
CA ALA A 96 3.33 22.22 -11.41
C ALA A 96 2.15 21.34 -11.83
N LEU A 97 2.15 20.90 -13.11
CA LEU A 97 1.15 19.95 -13.60
C LEU A 97 1.25 18.63 -12.84
N ASP A 98 0.10 18.13 -12.38
CA ASP A 98 0.03 16.84 -11.70
C ASP A 98 0.69 15.74 -12.54
N THR A 99 1.64 15.05 -11.92
CA THR A 99 2.36 13.94 -12.53
C THR A 99 2.10 12.67 -11.76
N LEU A 100 1.77 11.60 -12.48
CA LEU A 100 1.66 10.25 -11.94
C LEU A 100 2.97 9.50 -12.17
N TRP A 101 3.53 8.93 -11.11
CA TRP A 101 4.72 8.11 -11.16
C TRP A 101 4.32 6.65 -11.04
N ARG A 102 4.52 5.88 -12.12
CA ARG A 102 4.21 4.46 -12.14
C ARG A 102 5.44 3.59 -11.90
N PRO A 103 5.37 2.64 -10.96
CA PRO A 103 6.44 1.68 -10.74
C PRO A 103 6.49 0.65 -11.86
N SER A 104 7.71 0.19 -12.16
CA SER A 104 8.00 -1.00 -12.95
C SER A 104 9.11 -1.76 -12.24
N TRP A 105 8.81 -3.00 -11.86
CA TRP A 105 9.72 -3.89 -11.15
C TRP A 105 10.31 -4.92 -12.11
N GLN A 106 11.64 -4.97 -12.19
CA GLN A 106 12.36 -5.95 -12.99
C GLN A 106 13.35 -6.72 -12.11
N VAL A 107 13.37 -8.04 -12.27
CA VAL A 107 14.31 -8.90 -11.54
C VAL A 107 15.51 -9.20 -12.43
N HIS A 108 16.70 -8.87 -11.94
CA HIS A 108 17.97 -9.26 -12.54
C HIS A 108 18.55 -10.41 -11.73
N ARG A 109 18.63 -11.58 -12.36
CA ARG A 109 19.20 -12.79 -11.76
C ARG A 109 20.61 -13.00 -12.29
N LEU A 110 21.60 -12.75 -11.45
CA LEU A 110 22.97 -13.18 -11.65
C LEU A 110 23.22 -14.49 -10.87
N PRO A 111 24.18 -15.35 -11.27
CA PRO A 111 24.40 -16.66 -10.65
C PRO A 111 24.60 -16.63 -9.12
N ALA A 112 25.12 -15.54 -8.57
CA ALA A 112 25.39 -15.37 -7.14
C ALA A 112 24.47 -14.33 -6.46
N LYS A 113 23.59 -13.65 -7.20
CA LYS A 113 22.86 -12.50 -6.67
C LYS A 113 21.56 -12.23 -7.43
N VAL A 114 20.49 -12.00 -6.68
CA VAL A 114 19.23 -11.47 -7.22
C VAL A 114 19.14 -10.00 -6.84
N THR A 115 18.95 -9.14 -7.84
CA THR A 115 18.76 -7.70 -7.65
C THR A 115 17.46 -7.28 -8.30
N TRP A 116 16.73 -6.40 -7.63
CA TRP A 116 15.54 -5.76 -8.18
C TRP A 116 15.89 -4.38 -8.72
N ASP A 117 15.58 -4.13 -9.99
CA ASP A 117 15.62 -2.80 -10.57
C ASP A 117 14.19 -2.25 -10.62
N VAL A 118 13.95 -1.20 -9.85
CA VAL A 118 12.65 -0.55 -9.72
C VAL A 118 12.75 0.84 -10.31
N SER A 119 11.91 1.11 -11.31
CA SER A 119 11.83 2.43 -11.94
C SER A 119 10.43 3.02 -11.78
N TYR A 120 10.38 4.28 -11.36
CA TYR A 120 9.17 5.08 -11.30
C TYR A 120 9.17 6.04 -12.48
N THR A 121 8.31 5.80 -13.47
CA THR A 121 8.23 6.63 -14.68
C THR A 121 7.08 7.62 -14.56
N ALA A 122 7.38 8.89 -14.80
CA ALA A 122 6.40 9.97 -14.79
C ALA A 122 5.56 10.01 -16.07
N GLU A 123 4.25 10.17 -15.89
CA GLU A 123 3.25 10.36 -16.94
C GLU A 123 2.37 11.56 -16.58
N PRO A 124 1.92 12.36 -17.57
CA PRO A 124 0.91 13.40 -17.33
C PRO A 124 -0.34 12.81 -16.68
N TYR A 125 -0.79 13.41 -15.58
CA TYR A 125 -2.03 12.99 -14.92
C TYR A 125 -3.20 13.83 -15.44
N GLU A 126 -4.06 13.23 -16.25
CA GLU A 126 -5.22 13.93 -16.79
C GLU A 126 -6.27 14.27 -15.72
N ALA A 127 -6.54 15.57 -15.57
CA ALA A 127 -7.49 16.13 -14.62
C ALA A 127 -8.94 15.64 -14.81
N SER A 128 -9.31 15.09 -15.98
CA SER A 128 -10.64 14.49 -16.22
C SER A 128 -10.95 13.29 -15.31
N LYS A 129 -9.92 12.74 -14.64
CA LYS A 129 -10.04 11.69 -13.60
C LYS A 129 -10.17 12.24 -12.17
N GLN A 130 -10.18 13.57 -11.98
CA GLN A 130 -10.24 14.23 -10.66
C GLN A 130 -11.52 13.94 -9.87
N SER A 131 -12.62 13.56 -10.52
CA SER A 131 -13.95 13.51 -9.92
C SER A 131 -14.21 12.34 -8.96
N GLN A 132 -13.20 11.55 -8.57
CA GLN A 132 -13.40 10.37 -7.71
C GLN A 132 -12.56 10.34 -6.43
N HIS A 133 -11.71 11.33 -6.17
CA HIS A 133 -10.88 11.36 -4.95
C HIS A 133 -11.34 12.48 -4.02
N ALA A 134 -12.61 12.42 -3.61
CA ALA A 134 -13.04 13.17 -2.44
C ALA A 134 -12.22 12.71 -1.24
N PHE A 135 -11.59 13.65 -0.54
CA PHE A 135 -10.86 13.36 0.68
C PHE A 135 -11.88 12.91 1.73
N LYS A 136 -11.82 11.64 2.11
CA LYS A 136 -12.68 11.09 3.16
C LYS A 136 -11.97 11.24 4.51
N PRO A 137 -12.69 11.51 5.60
CA PRO A 137 -12.12 11.44 6.93
C PRO A 137 -11.60 10.03 7.23
N LEU A 138 -10.54 9.94 8.03
CA LEU A 138 -9.94 8.65 8.41
C LEU A 138 -10.94 7.71 9.09
N SER A 139 -11.92 8.27 9.81
CA SER A 139 -12.99 7.51 10.45
C SER A 139 -13.79 6.66 9.47
N GLU A 140 -14.10 7.16 8.27
CA GLU A 140 -14.80 6.38 7.24
C GLU A 140 -13.96 5.20 6.74
N TYR A 141 -12.64 5.37 6.62
CA TYR A 141 -11.75 4.28 6.25
C TYR A 141 -11.65 3.22 7.36
N ILE A 142 -11.57 3.68 8.62
CA ILE A 142 -11.54 2.81 9.80
C ILE A 142 -12.83 1.97 9.88
N ASP A 143 -13.99 2.60 9.79
CA ASP A 143 -15.29 1.91 9.84
C ASP A 143 -15.42 0.88 8.72
N HIS A 144 -14.99 1.26 7.50
CA HIS A 144 -15.03 0.37 6.35
C HIS A 144 -14.12 -0.85 6.54
N LEU A 145 -12.89 -0.65 7.01
CA LEU A 145 -11.95 -1.74 7.25
C LEU A 145 -12.41 -2.64 8.40
N GLN A 146 -12.91 -2.07 9.49
CA GLN A 146 -13.44 -2.84 10.61
C GLN A 146 -14.59 -3.76 10.15
N HIS A 147 -15.50 -3.24 9.31
CA HIS A 147 -16.58 -4.06 8.76
C HIS A 147 -16.06 -5.22 7.89
N ALA A 148 -15.14 -4.94 6.97
CA ALA A 148 -14.55 -5.96 6.11
C ALA A 148 -13.78 -7.02 6.90
N LEU A 149 -13.06 -6.61 7.96
CA LEU A 149 -12.33 -7.51 8.86
C LEU A 149 -13.27 -8.40 9.67
N GLN A 150 -14.39 -7.88 10.16
CA GLN A 150 -15.37 -8.69 10.87
C GLN A 150 -15.96 -9.76 9.95
N GLN A 151 -16.36 -9.38 8.73
CA GLN A 151 -16.96 -10.32 7.78
C GLN A 151 -15.99 -11.44 7.37
N ILE A 152 -14.72 -11.12 7.10
CA ILE A 152 -13.74 -12.14 6.75
C ILE A 152 -13.30 -12.97 7.95
N SER A 153 -13.33 -12.41 9.17
CA SER A 153 -13.07 -13.13 10.42
C SER A 153 -14.12 -14.21 10.66
N ASP A 154 -15.41 -13.82 10.63
CA ASP A 154 -16.54 -14.75 10.79
C ASP A 154 -16.51 -15.84 9.69
N PHE A 155 -16.17 -15.45 8.46
CA PHE A 155 -16.05 -16.39 7.35
C PHE A 155 -14.89 -17.37 7.55
N ALA A 156 -13.73 -16.90 8.04
CA ALA A 156 -12.60 -17.77 8.32
C ALA A 156 -12.97 -18.84 9.35
N GLU A 157 -13.73 -18.51 10.39
CA GLU A 157 -14.26 -19.51 11.31
C GLU A 157 -15.20 -20.50 10.61
N GLN A 158 -16.11 -20.01 9.75
CA GLN A 158 -17.06 -20.84 8.99
C GLN A 158 -16.38 -21.89 8.09
N ILE A 159 -15.20 -21.59 7.55
CA ILE A 159 -14.43 -22.50 6.69
C ILE A 159 -13.33 -23.27 7.46
N ASP A 160 -13.37 -23.30 8.79
CA ASP A 160 -12.39 -23.91 9.71
C ASP A 160 -10.96 -23.34 9.58
N GLN A 161 -10.85 -22.09 9.13
CA GLN A 161 -9.62 -21.32 8.94
C GLN A 161 -9.29 -20.41 10.14
N ARG A 162 -9.54 -20.89 11.36
CA ARG A 162 -9.39 -20.13 12.61
C ARG A 162 -7.99 -19.53 12.82
N PHE A 163 -6.96 -20.14 12.23
CA PHE A 163 -5.61 -19.57 12.23
C PHE A 163 -5.60 -18.12 11.70
N TRP A 164 -6.31 -17.84 10.61
CA TRP A 164 -6.34 -16.52 9.99
C TRP A 164 -7.13 -15.50 10.80
N GLN A 165 -8.29 -15.91 11.33
CA GLN A 165 -9.09 -15.12 12.27
C GLN A 165 -8.24 -14.64 13.46
N VAL A 166 -7.66 -15.58 14.21
CA VAL A 166 -6.98 -15.29 15.48
C VAL A 166 -5.65 -14.56 15.27
N ASN A 167 -4.93 -14.85 14.18
CA ASN A 167 -3.59 -14.30 13.99
C ASN A 167 -3.53 -13.06 13.10
N PHE A 168 -4.59 -12.72 12.35
CA PHE A 168 -4.54 -11.59 11.41
C PHE A 168 -5.76 -10.67 11.55
N PHE A 169 -6.97 -11.20 11.46
CA PHE A 169 -8.17 -10.36 11.38
C PHE A 169 -8.58 -9.74 12.73
N ASP A 170 -8.74 -10.56 13.77
CA ASP A 170 -9.13 -10.05 15.10
C ASP A 170 -8.08 -9.09 15.68
N PRO A 171 -6.76 -9.39 15.60
CA PRO A 171 -5.75 -8.43 16.04
C PRO A 171 -5.77 -7.12 15.25
N ALA A 172 -6.08 -7.14 13.95
CA ALA A 172 -6.19 -5.92 13.16
C ALA A 172 -7.40 -5.07 13.60
N ILE A 173 -8.53 -5.70 13.96
CA ILE A 173 -9.69 -5.00 14.55
C ILE A 173 -9.30 -4.34 15.88
N VAL A 174 -8.53 -5.02 16.73
CA VAL A 174 -8.02 -4.44 17.98
C VAL A 174 -7.11 -3.25 17.71
N MET A 175 -6.22 -3.32 16.71
CA MET A 175 -5.34 -2.19 16.34
C MET A 175 -6.11 -0.93 15.90
N LEU A 176 -7.30 -1.07 15.32
CA LEU A 176 -8.14 0.06 14.94
C LEU A 176 -8.76 0.77 16.15
N THR A 177 -9.06 0.01 17.21
CA THR A 177 -9.88 0.46 18.35
C THR A 177 -9.10 0.73 19.63
N ASP A 178 -7.97 0.05 19.87
CA ASP A 178 -7.13 0.21 21.06
C ASP A 178 -5.71 0.69 20.71
N ALA A 179 -5.47 1.98 20.91
CA ALA A 179 -4.18 2.62 20.69
C ALA A 179 -3.09 2.20 21.69
N THR A 180 -3.46 1.68 22.86
CA THR A 180 -2.50 1.50 23.97
C THR A 180 -1.69 0.21 23.88
N ASN A 181 -2.20 -0.80 23.16
CA ASN A 181 -1.59 -2.14 23.09
C ASN A 181 -1.31 -2.61 21.65
N ALA A 182 -1.53 -1.77 20.64
CA ALA A 182 -1.31 -2.13 19.25
C ALA A 182 0.20 -2.40 18.99
N PRO A 183 0.58 -3.58 18.44
CA PRO A 183 1.93 -3.84 17.97
C PRO A 183 2.38 -2.76 16.98
N LYS A 184 3.54 -2.14 17.25
CA LYS A 184 4.14 -1.14 16.37
C LYS A 184 4.73 -1.79 15.12
N LEU A 185 4.51 -1.20 13.95
CA LEU A 185 5.17 -1.61 12.72
C LEU A 185 6.69 -1.40 12.75
N THR A 186 7.39 -2.10 11.86
CA THR A 186 8.82 -1.93 11.55
C THR A 186 9.16 -0.55 10.98
N PHE A 187 8.17 0.20 10.49
CA PHE A 187 8.34 1.53 9.90
C PHE A 187 7.64 2.60 10.75
N GLU A 188 8.39 3.63 11.14
CA GLU A 188 7.86 4.79 11.85
C GLU A 188 7.27 5.79 10.85
N LEU A 189 5.98 6.11 10.99
CA LEU A 189 5.39 7.19 10.21
C LEU A 189 5.96 8.53 10.70
N PRO A 190 6.33 9.44 9.78
CA PRO A 190 6.78 10.77 10.17
C PRO A 190 5.70 11.59 10.89
N GLU A 191 6.11 12.58 11.69
CA GLU A 191 5.21 13.44 12.50
C GLU A 191 4.15 14.23 11.71
N VAL A 192 4.25 14.27 10.38
CA VAL A 192 3.21 14.85 9.51
C VAL A 192 1.95 13.99 9.44
N TYR A 193 1.93 12.80 10.05
CA TYR A 193 0.80 11.89 10.11
C TYR A 193 0.17 11.85 11.51
N SER A 194 -1.15 11.68 11.57
CA SER A 194 -1.86 11.52 12.84
C SER A 194 -1.70 10.10 13.41
N GLU A 195 -1.93 9.96 14.71
CA GLU A 195 -2.03 8.65 15.37
C GLU A 195 -3.13 7.76 14.76
N GLU A 196 -4.19 8.35 14.23
CA GLU A 196 -5.23 7.61 13.51
C GLU A 196 -4.69 6.98 12.22
N ALA A 197 -3.91 7.73 11.44
CA ALA A 197 -3.27 7.21 10.24
C ALA A 197 -2.27 6.09 10.58
N TYR A 198 -1.55 6.23 11.69
CA TYR A 198 -0.63 5.21 12.19
C TYR A 198 -1.36 3.91 12.57
N ARG A 199 -2.44 4.00 13.36
CA ARG A 199 -3.25 2.81 13.72
C ARG A 199 -3.86 2.14 12.51
N LEU A 200 -4.43 2.92 11.59
CA LEU A 200 -5.02 2.40 10.36
C LEU A 200 -3.97 1.63 9.54
N LEU A 201 -2.78 2.19 9.40
CA LEU A 201 -1.71 1.53 8.67
C LEU A 201 -1.24 0.25 9.37
N ASN A 202 -1.05 0.25 10.69
CA ASN A 202 -0.72 -0.95 11.47
C ASN A 202 -1.74 -2.08 11.24
N ALA A 203 -3.03 -1.76 11.31
CA ALA A 203 -4.10 -2.71 11.03
C ALA A 203 -4.03 -3.27 9.60
N VAL A 204 -3.75 -2.42 8.61
CA VAL A 204 -3.57 -2.84 7.21
C VAL A 204 -2.41 -3.84 7.06
N TYR A 205 -1.25 -3.54 7.65
CA TYR A 205 -0.12 -4.48 7.59
C TYR A 205 -0.43 -5.80 8.29
N LYS A 206 -1.11 -5.74 9.45
CA LYS A 206 -1.49 -6.91 10.22
C LYS A 206 -2.46 -7.81 9.48
N ALA A 207 -3.43 -7.24 8.77
CA ALA A 207 -4.43 -7.98 8.02
C ALA A 207 -4.04 -8.28 6.57
N TRP A 208 -2.84 -7.88 6.13
CA TRP A 208 -2.40 -8.20 4.77
C TRP A 208 -1.99 -9.67 4.65
N VAL A 209 -2.96 -10.49 4.25
CA VAL A 209 -2.84 -11.95 4.11
C VAL A 209 -2.70 -12.43 2.67
N PHE A 210 -2.74 -11.51 1.70
CA PHE A 210 -2.65 -11.83 0.27
C PHE A 210 -1.20 -11.96 -0.18
N GLY A 211 -0.86 -13.07 -0.83
CA GLY A 211 0.52 -13.41 -1.15
C GLY A 211 0.66 -14.63 -2.08
N GLY A 212 1.87 -15.20 -2.10
CA GLY A 212 2.17 -16.47 -2.76
C GLY A 212 1.86 -17.66 -1.85
N MET A 213 2.70 -18.70 -1.88
CA MET A 213 2.52 -19.90 -1.07
C MET A 213 2.45 -19.64 0.44
N GLY A 214 1.53 -20.33 1.12
CA GLY A 214 1.22 -20.18 2.54
C GLY A 214 0.33 -18.97 2.86
N SER A 215 -0.26 -18.33 1.85
CA SER A 215 -1.11 -17.14 2.04
C SER A 215 -2.58 -17.50 2.14
N TRP A 216 -3.43 -16.48 2.35
CA TRP A 216 -4.89 -16.65 2.30
C TRP A 216 -5.36 -17.21 0.95
N ASN A 217 -4.58 -17.03 -0.11
CA ASN A 217 -4.91 -17.50 -1.45
C ASN A 217 -4.83 -19.02 -1.61
N ASP A 218 -4.26 -19.75 -0.65
CA ASP A 218 -3.98 -21.18 -0.77
C ASP A 218 -5.02 -22.06 -0.06
N GLU A 219 -4.73 -22.47 1.18
CA GLU A 219 -5.55 -23.45 1.87
C GLU A 219 -6.98 -22.96 2.14
N PRO A 220 -7.23 -21.69 2.52
CA PRO A 220 -8.59 -21.16 2.66
C PRO A 220 -9.47 -21.29 1.40
N ALA A 221 -8.89 -21.16 0.19
CA ALA A 221 -9.63 -21.40 -1.05
C ALA A 221 -10.11 -22.86 -1.15
N ASN A 222 -9.25 -23.81 -0.78
CA ASN A 222 -9.59 -25.23 -0.80
C ASN A 222 -10.63 -25.58 0.28
N SER A 223 -10.55 -24.99 1.48
CA SER A 223 -11.54 -25.22 2.54
C SER A 223 -12.90 -24.63 2.14
N ALA A 224 -12.93 -23.45 1.52
CA ALA A 224 -14.15 -22.86 0.98
C ALA A 224 -14.76 -23.73 -0.14
N HIS A 225 -13.94 -24.22 -1.07
CA HIS A 225 -14.37 -25.15 -2.13
C HIS A 225 -15.00 -26.42 -1.57
N SER A 226 -14.32 -27.06 -0.61
CA SER A 226 -14.81 -28.29 0.03
C SER A 226 -16.16 -28.11 0.74
N ARG A 227 -16.54 -26.85 1.06
CA ARG A 227 -17.79 -26.46 1.73
C ARG A 227 -18.81 -25.81 0.80
N GLN A 228 -18.54 -25.70 -0.50
CA GLN A 228 -19.40 -25.03 -1.49
C GLN A 228 -19.61 -23.53 -1.19
N LEU A 229 -18.56 -22.86 -0.67
CA LEU A 229 -18.56 -21.45 -0.27
C LEU A 229 -17.58 -20.58 -1.10
N GLU A 230 -17.23 -21.02 -2.32
CA GLU A 230 -16.26 -20.35 -3.19
C GLU A 230 -16.70 -18.94 -3.59
N GLN A 231 -18.00 -18.74 -3.80
CA GLN A 231 -18.54 -17.43 -4.12
C GLN A 231 -18.35 -16.46 -2.95
N SER A 232 -18.68 -16.87 -1.73
CA SER A 232 -18.44 -16.07 -0.52
C SER A 232 -16.97 -15.80 -0.31
N TYR A 233 -16.11 -16.81 -0.50
CA TYR A 233 -14.65 -16.65 -0.42
C TYR A 233 -14.14 -15.59 -1.39
N ASN A 234 -14.51 -15.68 -2.67
CA ASN A 234 -14.07 -14.70 -3.67
C ASN A 234 -14.58 -13.30 -3.38
N GLN A 235 -15.84 -13.16 -2.97
CA GLN A 235 -16.46 -11.88 -2.65
C GLN A 235 -15.81 -11.22 -1.44
N LEU A 236 -15.72 -11.94 -0.31
CA LEU A 236 -15.18 -11.40 0.94
C LEU A 236 -13.68 -11.12 0.85
N SER A 237 -12.92 -11.97 0.12
CA SER A 237 -11.49 -11.74 -0.15
C SER A 237 -11.28 -10.48 -0.99
N ALA A 238 -12.09 -10.27 -2.04
CA ALA A 238 -12.02 -9.06 -2.84
C ALA A 238 -12.39 -7.81 -2.01
N GLN A 239 -13.43 -7.89 -1.18
CA GLN A 239 -13.85 -6.80 -0.30
C GLN A 239 -12.75 -6.43 0.71
N LEU A 240 -12.16 -7.41 1.39
CA LEU A 240 -11.03 -7.18 2.29
C LEU A 240 -9.85 -6.53 1.55
N TYR A 241 -9.46 -7.08 0.39
CA TYR A 241 -8.34 -6.55 -0.39
C TYR A 241 -8.55 -5.07 -0.78
N HIS A 242 -9.74 -4.73 -1.29
CA HIS A 242 -10.07 -3.36 -1.64
C HIS A 242 -10.10 -2.44 -0.41
N ALA A 243 -10.66 -2.89 0.72
CA ALA A 243 -10.65 -2.12 1.96
C ALA A 243 -9.21 -1.85 2.44
N LEU A 244 -8.34 -2.86 2.44
CA LEU A 244 -6.92 -2.70 2.79
C LEU A 244 -6.20 -1.69 1.89
N LEU A 245 -6.40 -1.77 0.57
CA LEU A 245 -5.80 -0.83 -0.38
C LEU A 245 -6.28 0.61 -0.16
N GLN A 246 -7.60 0.80 0.00
CA GLN A 246 -8.17 2.12 0.23
C GLN A 246 -7.72 2.72 1.55
N CYS A 247 -7.59 1.91 2.59
CA CYS A 247 -7.10 2.34 3.89
C CYS A 247 -5.61 2.66 3.87
N ALA A 248 -4.80 1.87 3.16
CA ALA A 248 -3.39 2.16 2.95
C ALA A 248 -3.20 3.53 2.28
N GLN A 249 -3.97 3.81 1.22
CA GLN A 249 -3.99 5.09 0.52
C GLN A 249 -4.48 6.22 1.43
N GLY A 250 -5.63 6.04 2.09
CA GLY A 250 -6.22 7.02 3.00
C GLY A 250 -5.23 7.44 4.08
N ALA A 251 -4.56 6.48 4.72
CA ALA A 251 -3.54 6.73 5.74
C ALA A 251 -2.40 7.62 5.22
N VAL A 252 -1.71 7.24 4.14
CA VAL A 252 -0.55 8.00 3.65
C VAL A 252 -0.91 9.29 2.91
N ASN A 253 -2.15 9.46 2.49
CA ASN A 253 -2.65 10.69 1.89
C ASN A 253 -3.09 11.72 2.93
N SER A 254 -3.29 11.29 4.19
CA SER A 254 -3.92 12.08 5.25
C SER A 254 -3.03 13.05 6.03
N VAL A 255 -1.90 13.49 5.46
CA VAL A 255 -0.97 14.35 6.22
C VAL A 255 -1.64 15.60 6.79
N VAL A 256 -1.27 15.90 8.03
CA VAL A 256 -1.67 17.07 8.81
C VAL A 256 -0.76 18.23 8.42
N LEU A 257 -1.35 19.33 7.94
CA LEU A 257 -0.63 20.54 7.54
C LEU A 257 -0.45 21.49 8.75
#